data_AF-A0A814APN6-F1
#
_entry.id   AF-A0A814APN6-F1
#
_cell.length_a   1.000
_cell.length_b   1.000
_cell.length_c   1.000
_cell.angle_alpha   90.00
_cell.angle_beta   90.00
_cell.angle_gamma   90.00
#
_symmetry.space_group_name_H-M   'P 1'
#
loop_
_entity.id
_entity.type
_entity.pdbx_description
1 polymer ?
#
loop_
_entity_poly.entity_id
_entity_poly.type
_entity_poly.pdbx_seq_one_letter_code
_entity_poly.pdbx_strand_id
1 'polypeptide(L)'
;NYSREQFLNDLVNEAGADIRQCLENGAHNVQIGFTEGRLSLKLDRSSKLLKSFIDLDNRVLERFTAEEQQKLGVHSCSSGEQSSKHSADVDYARLLPVLFELNVGNF
;
A
#
# COMPACT_ATOMS: atom_id res chain seq x y z
N ASN A 1 -2.29 -12.09 -25.64
CA ASN A 1 -3.28 -11.71 -24.61
C ASN A 1 -2.58 -11.63 -23.28
N TYR A 2 -2.76 -10.53 -22.56
CA TYR A 2 -2.20 -10.30 -21.24
C TYR A 2 -3.34 -10.39 -20.22
N SER A 3 -3.33 -11.45 -19.40
CA SER A 3 -4.42 -11.69 -18.47
C SER A 3 -4.31 -10.79 -17.24
N ARG A 4 -5.43 -10.59 -16.53
CA ARG A 4 -5.44 -9.88 -15.25
C ARG A 4 -4.48 -10.52 -14.23
N GLU A 5 -4.41 -11.84 -14.22
CA GLU A 5 -3.53 -12.57 -13.30
C GLU A 5 -2.06 -12.35 -13.63
N GLN A 6 -1.70 -12.38 -14.92
CA GLN A 6 -0.35 -12.04 -15.36
C GLN A 6 0.01 -10.61 -14.96
N PHE A 7 -0.88 -9.64 -15.21
CA PHE A 7 -0.70 -8.26 -14.77
C PHE A 7 -0.44 -8.13 -13.28
N LEU A 8 -1.26 -8.77 -12.46
CA LEU A 8 -1.11 -8.71 -11.01
C LEU A 8 0.17 -9.39 -10.52
N ASN A 9 0.62 -10.44 -11.17
CA ASN A 9 1.87 -11.11 -10.81
C ASN A 9 3.08 -10.25 -11.18
N ASP A 10 3.07 -9.66 -12.39
CA ASP A 10 4.13 -8.75 -12.83
C ASP A 10 4.20 -7.52 -11.94
N LEU A 11 3.05 -6.90 -11.62
CA LEU A 11 3.00 -5.76 -10.70
C LEU A 11 3.61 -6.09 -9.33
N VAL A 12 3.26 -7.25 -8.76
CA VAL A 12 3.81 -7.69 -7.46
C VAL A 12 5.31 -8.02 -7.57
N ASN A 13 5.75 -8.60 -8.69
CA ASN A 13 7.16 -8.90 -8.95
C ASN A 13 8.00 -7.61 -9.00
N GLU A 14 7.57 -6.65 -9.82
CA GLU A 14 8.31 -5.40 -10.04
C GLU A 14 8.34 -4.53 -8.77
N ALA A 15 7.21 -4.38 -8.08
CA ALA A 15 7.17 -3.63 -6.82
C ALA A 15 8.07 -4.27 -5.74
N GLY A 16 8.07 -5.61 -5.65
CA GLY A 16 8.95 -6.33 -4.73
C GLY A 16 10.43 -6.19 -5.09
N ALA A 17 10.77 -6.19 -6.38
CA ALA A 17 12.14 -5.98 -6.85
C ALA A 17 12.66 -4.59 -6.50
N ASP A 18 11.84 -3.55 -6.68
CA ASP A 18 12.19 -2.16 -6.36
C ASP A 18 12.46 -1.95 -4.86
N ILE A 19 11.56 -2.46 -4.00
CA ILE A 19 11.74 -2.41 -2.54
C ILE A 19 13.00 -3.18 -2.12
N ARG A 20 13.22 -4.38 -2.68
CA ARG A 20 14.41 -5.18 -2.38
C ARG A 20 15.70 -4.45 -2.76
N GLN A 21 15.73 -3.82 -3.93
CA GLN A 21 16.88 -3.05 -4.37
C GLN A 21 17.17 -1.90 -3.40
N CYS A 22 16.15 -1.23 -2.87
CA CYS A 22 16.35 -0.20 -1.86
C CYS A 22 17.01 -0.75 -0.58
N LEU A 23 16.53 -1.89 -0.06
CA LEU A 23 17.10 -2.55 1.12
C LEU A 23 18.55 -3.04 0.89
N GLU A 24 18.82 -3.65 -0.26
CA GLU A 24 20.16 -4.12 -0.65
C GLU A 24 21.16 -2.96 -0.81
N ASN A 25 20.69 -1.79 -1.20
CA ASN A 25 21.49 -0.55 -1.25
C ASN A 25 21.60 0.16 0.11
N GLY A 26 21.16 -0.48 1.20
CA GLY A 26 21.35 0.01 2.56
C GLY A 26 20.31 1.01 3.03
N ALA A 27 19.15 1.10 2.38
CA ALA A 27 18.04 1.88 2.91
C ALA A 27 17.67 1.37 4.31
N HIS A 28 17.68 2.27 5.30
CA HIS A 28 17.28 1.93 6.66
C HIS A 28 15.79 1.59 6.75
N ASN A 29 14.97 2.30 5.95
CA ASN A 29 13.54 2.14 5.89
C ASN A 29 13.02 2.44 4.47
N VAL A 30 12.02 1.70 4.00
CA VAL A 30 11.35 1.92 2.70
C VAL A 30 9.85 2.11 2.94
N GLN A 31 9.31 3.25 2.50
CA GLN A 31 7.91 3.62 2.70
C GLN A 31 7.13 3.53 1.39
N ILE A 32 6.02 2.78 1.39
CA ILE A 32 5.08 2.70 0.28
C ILE A 32 4.07 3.86 0.43
N GLY A 33 3.95 4.68 -0.61
CA GLY A 33 2.92 5.73 -0.66
C GLY A 33 1.54 5.13 -0.90
N PHE A 34 0.62 5.34 0.04
CA PHE A 34 -0.76 4.83 -0.04
C PHE A 34 -1.79 5.96 0.08
N THR A 35 -1.74 6.84 -0.92
CA THR A 35 -2.61 8.01 -1.04
C THR A 35 -4.06 7.61 -1.38
N GLU A 36 -4.19 6.54 -2.14
CA GLU A 36 -5.42 6.00 -2.73
C GLU A 36 -6.29 5.28 -1.70
N GLY A 37 -5.72 4.88 -0.55
CA GLY A 37 -6.45 4.22 0.54
C GLY A 37 -7.68 5.01 0.98
N ARG A 38 -7.57 6.33 1.15
CA ARG A 38 -8.73 7.18 1.50
C ARG A 38 -9.69 7.40 0.34
N LEU A 39 -9.18 7.50 -0.88
CA LEU A 39 -10.03 7.61 -2.06
C LEU A 39 -10.92 6.36 -2.21
N SER A 40 -10.38 5.18 -1.91
CA SER A 40 -11.13 3.92 -1.97
C SER A 40 -12.37 3.92 -1.07
N LEU A 41 -12.28 4.46 0.15
CA LEU A 41 -13.40 4.56 1.10
C LEU A 41 -14.48 5.55 0.69
N LYS A 42 -14.12 6.53 -0.17
CA LYS A 42 -15.07 7.47 -0.76
C LYS A 42 -15.84 6.84 -1.92
N LEU A 43 -15.13 6.08 -2.76
CA LEU A 43 -15.71 5.39 -3.91
C LEU A 43 -16.53 4.15 -3.51
N ASP A 44 -16.10 3.44 -2.47
CA ASP A 44 -16.74 2.22 -1.98
C ASP A 44 -16.96 2.28 -0.46
N ARG A 45 -18.22 2.49 -0.07
CA ARG A 45 -18.61 2.52 1.36
C ARG A 45 -18.45 1.17 2.06
N SER A 46 -18.42 0.06 1.31
CA SER A 46 -18.26 -1.29 1.87
C SER A 46 -16.82 -1.62 2.27
N SER A 47 -15.86 -0.78 1.87
CA SER A 47 -14.41 -0.97 2.09
C SER A 47 -13.83 -2.22 1.40
N LYS A 48 -14.55 -2.85 0.46
CA LYS A 48 -14.04 -3.98 -0.32
C LYS A 48 -12.89 -3.55 -1.22
N LEU A 49 -12.98 -2.35 -1.80
CA LEU A 49 -11.88 -1.79 -2.59
C LEU A 49 -10.63 -1.55 -1.73
N LEU A 50 -10.80 -0.97 -0.54
CA LEU A 50 -9.71 -0.79 0.42
C LEU A 50 -9.05 -2.13 0.74
N LYS A 51 -9.85 -3.15 1.11
CA LYS A 51 -9.35 -4.49 1.40
C LYS A 51 -8.60 -5.10 0.22
N SER A 52 -9.08 -4.92 -1.01
CA SER A 52 -8.38 -5.44 -2.19
C SER A 52 -7.02 -4.77 -2.44
N PHE A 53 -6.83 -3.52 -2.03
CA PHE A 53 -5.51 -2.89 -2.03
C PHE A 53 -4.61 -3.49 -0.96
N ILE A 54 -5.11 -3.65 0.25
CA ILE A 54 -4.37 -4.28 1.35
C ILE A 54 -3.94 -5.71 1.00
N ASP A 55 -4.83 -6.50 0.40
CA ASP A 55 -4.51 -7.84 -0.09
C ASP A 55 -3.40 -7.81 -1.17
N LEU A 56 -3.42 -6.82 -2.06
CA LEU A 56 -2.41 -6.67 -3.10
C LEU A 56 -1.06 -6.24 -2.55
N ASP A 57 -1.05 -5.27 -1.64
CA ASP A 57 0.15 -4.80 -0.96
C ASP A 57 0.76 -5.91 -0.11
N ASN A 58 -0.06 -6.69 0.61
CA ASN A 58 0.42 -7.85 1.37
C ASN A 58 1.05 -8.93 0.47
N ARG A 59 0.58 -9.14 -0.76
CA ARG A 59 1.26 -10.04 -1.72
C ARG A 59 2.67 -9.56 -2.09
N VAL A 60 2.93 -8.26 -2.04
CA VAL A 60 4.30 -7.71 -2.19
C VAL A 60 5.08 -7.94 -0.91
N LEU A 61 4.51 -7.60 0.24
CA LEU A 61 5.16 -7.65 1.55
C LEU A 61 5.52 -9.08 2.00
N GLU A 62 4.74 -10.08 1.60
CA GLU A 62 5.00 -11.52 1.84
C GLU A 62 6.29 -12.03 1.18
N ARG A 63 6.92 -11.25 0.29
CA ARG A 63 8.21 -11.58 -0.33
C ARG A 63 9.41 -11.22 0.53
N PHE A 64 9.18 -10.59 1.67
CA PHE A 64 10.21 -10.11 2.58
C PHE A 64 10.19 -10.93 3.87
N THR A 65 11.34 -11.10 4.50
CA THR A 65 11.40 -11.75 5.81
C THR A 65 10.76 -10.88 6.88
N ALA A 66 10.46 -11.46 8.05
CA ALA A 66 9.93 -10.70 9.17
C ALA A 66 10.84 -9.52 9.56
N GLU A 67 12.17 -9.71 9.49
CA GLU A 67 13.17 -8.67 9.78
C GLU A 67 13.19 -7.57 8.72
N GLU A 68 13.01 -7.93 7.45
CA GLU A 68 12.90 -6.97 6.35
C GLU A 68 11.59 -6.17 6.47
N GLN A 69 10.47 -6.82 6.79
CA GLN A 69 9.17 -6.17 7.01
C GLN A 69 9.23 -5.11 8.13
N GLN A 70 10.08 -5.29 9.16
CA GLN A 70 10.30 -4.26 10.18
C GLN A 70 10.94 -2.97 9.63
N LYS A 71 11.57 -3.03 8.46
CA LYS A 71 12.14 -1.88 7.75
C LYS A 71 11.19 -1.32 6.69
N LEU A 72 10.05 -1.95 6.48
CA LEU A 72 9.04 -1.47 5.55
C LEU A 72 7.99 -0.66 6.30
N GLY A 73 7.37 0.28 5.60
CA GLY A 73 6.21 0.98 6.11
C GLY A 73 5.31 1.51 5.02
N VAL A 74 4.17 2.03 5.45
CA VAL A 74 3.18 2.64 4.56
C VAL A 74 2.84 4.04 5.02
N HIS A 75 3.02 5.00 4.12
CA HIS A 75 2.65 6.39 4.33
C HIS A 75 1.34 6.71 3.62
N SER A 76 0.29 7.03 4.37
CA SER A 76 -0.96 7.55 3.79
C SER A 76 -1.10 9.05 4.01
N CYS A 77 -1.08 9.82 2.92
CA CYS A 77 -1.40 11.25 2.91
C CYS A 77 -2.84 11.50 2.41
N SER A 78 -3.48 12.57 2.87
CA SER A 78 -4.70 13.06 2.23
C SER A 78 -4.23 13.72 0.95
N SER A 79 -4.33 13.03 -0.19
CA SER A 79 -3.93 13.59 -1.48
C SER A 79 -4.35 15.05 -1.58
N GLY A 80 -3.36 15.94 -1.67
CA GLY A 80 -3.51 17.36 -1.85
C GLY A 80 -2.94 17.76 -3.19
N GLU A 81 -3.30 17.06 -4.27
CA GLU A 81 -3.15 17.62 -5.61
C GLU A 81 -3.87 18.97 -5.63
N GLN A 82 -3.18 20.03 -6.08
CA GLN A 82 -3.51 21.45 -5.90
C GLN A 82 -4.90 21.92 -6.40
N SER A 83 -5.76 21.04 -6.89
CA SER A 83 -7.11 21.36 -7.33
C SER A 83 -8.23 20.58 -6.64
N SER A 84 -7.94 19.63 -5.74
CA SER A 84 -9.01 18.82 -5.17
C SER A 84 -8.73 18.15 -3.82
N LYS A 85 -9.46 18.61 -2.79
CA LYS A 85 -9.57 17.93 -1.49
C LYS A 85 -10.49 16.71 -1.58
N HIS A 86 -10.23 15.79 -2.51
CA HIS A 86 -11.19 14.74 -2.86
C HIS A 86 -11.44 13.74 -1.73
N SER A 87 -10.59 13.61 -0.72
CA SER A 87 -10.78 12.65 0.39
C SER A 87 -10.53 13.23 1.79
N ALA A 88 -10.42 14.55 1.92
CA ALA A 88 -10.20 15.21 3.22
C ALA A 88 -11.37 15.01 4.20
N ASP A 89 -12.56 14.67 3.68
CA ASP A 89 -13.77 14.36 4.42
C ASP A 89 -13.85 12.89 4.90
N VAL A 90 -12.89 12.04 4.51
CA VAL A 90 -12.86 10.63 4.92
C VAL A 90 -12.16 10.51 6.27
N ASP A 91 -12.91 10.04 7.26
CA ASP A 91 -12.42 9.79 8.61
C ASP A 91 -11.36 8.66 8.63
N TYR A 92 -10.20 8.94 9.22
CA TYR A 92 -9.14 7.97 9.46
C TYR A 92 -9.61 6.78 10.30
N ALA A 93 -10.62 6.94 11.16
CA ALA A 93 -11.21 5.84 11.91
C ALA A 93 -11.73 4.70 11.00
N ARG A 94 -12.05 5.00 9.74
CA ARG A 94 -12.44 4.00 8.74
C ARG A 94 -11.26 3.39 7.96
N LEU A 95 -10.12 4.07 7.95
CA LEU A 95 -8.91 3.62 7.25
C LEU A 95 -8.02 2.79 8.17
N LEU A 96 -7.70 3.31 9.35
CA LEU A 96 -6.67 2.78 10.24
C LEU A 96 -6.86 1.29 10.59
N PRO A 97 -8.07 0.80 10.92
CA PRO A 97 -8.24 -0.61 11.26
C PRO A 97 -7.82 -1.56 10.13
N VAL A 98 -8.11 -1.18 8.88
CA VAL A 98 -7.77 -2.01 7.70
C VAL A 98 -6.32 -1.75 7.27
N LEU A 99 -5.82 -0.53 7.44
CA LEU A 99 -4.42 -0.19 7.15
C LEU A 99 -3.46 -1.01 8.02
N PHE A 100 -3.82 -1.26 9.29
CA PHE A 100 -3.02 -2.08 10.21
C PHE A 100 -3.05 -3.58 9.91
N GLU A 101 -3.79 -4.02 8.89
CA GLU A 101 -3.70 -5.39 8.37
C GLU A 101 -2.49 -5.58 7.42
N LEU A 102 -1.73 -4.50 7.12
CA LEU A 102 -0.51 -4.58 6.32
C LEU A 102 0.66 -5.20 7.09
N ASN A 103 1.40 -6.09 6.42
CA ASN A 103 2.58 -6.78 6.95
C ASN A 103 3.82 -5.86 6.92
N VAL A 104 3.77 -4.73 7.63
CA VAL A 104 4.85 -3.74 7.76
C VAL A 104 5.14 -3.41 9.23
N GLY A 105 6.36 -2.93 9.52
CA GLY A 105 6.76 -2.50 10.85
C GLY A 105 6.53 -1.01 11.15
N ASN A 106 6.22 -0.18 10.15
CA ASN A 106 6.15 1.27 10.28
C ASN A 106 4.91 1.86 9.59
N PHE A 107 4.31 2.89 10.18
CA PHE A 107 3.14 3.62 9.67
C PHE A 107 3.31 5.13 9.86
#